data_AF-A0A6A6U0L0-F1
#
_entry.id   AF-A0A6A6U0L0-F1
#
_cell.length_a   1.000
_cell.length_b   1.000
_cell.length_c   1.000
_cell.angle_alpha   90.00
_cell.angle_beta   90.00
_cell.angle_gamma   90.00
#
_symmetry.space_group_name_H-M   'P 1'
#
loop_
_entity.id
_entity.type
_entity.pdbx_description
1 polymer ?
#
loop_
_entity_poly.entity_id
_entity_poly.type
_entity_poly.pdbx_seq_one_letter_code
_entity_poly.pdbx_strand_id
1 'polypeptide(L)'
;MVRGRRANFIIIGTLAIISLLILSYNYDSLPRTKLSLDSLPSSLRSKPKGPQYAYATFLSSRPEGNITEDSYVLATRVLAYQLLHHPVTKTTKNIPFLVIVPPHVPESIHELLTKEGATVIQVQNLVPATWEPSPGMARWIDQFTKLRLFELTEYDRILYMDNDMLITRSLDPIWDEEEVTLERVTKNSTEHIQPDEGERPAKISQHSRLNGGFFIFRPDEALFNYYKSVLEFGQAGRFDAGMMEMGLLNYAHRFEGNMPWVPLEPGKWSSNWPSYRDFERGAASLHDKFWDPANINWIDRRLVEMWWRVQGQMEGFWQAKDNSILGF
;
A
#
# COMPACT_ATOMS: atom_id res chain seq x y z
N MET A 1 -12.88 54.68 -14.31
CA MET A 1 -13.41 53.44 -14.92
C MET A 1 -13.33 52.27 -13.92
N VAL A 2 -14.06 52.30 -12.80
CA VAL A 2 -14.06 51.20 -11.80
C VAL A 2 -15.45 51.06 -11.16
N ARG A 3 -16.28 50.13 -11.65
CA ARG A 3 -17.51 49.69 -10.95
C ARG A 3 -17.99 48.28 -11.32
N GLY A 4 -17.70 47.80 -12.53
CA GLY A 4 -18.19 46.50 -13.03
C GLY A 4 -17.53 45.22 -12.47
N ARG A 5 -16.40 45.29 -11.74
CA ARG A 5 -15.65 44.08 -11.31
C ARG A 5 -16.05 43.48 -9.96
N ARG A 6 -16.85 44.14 -9.11
CA ARG A 6 -17.19 43.60 -7.77
C ARG A 6 -18.42 42.68 -7.73
N ALA A 7 -19.36 42.80 -8.67
CA ALA A 7 -20.58 41.99 -8.66
C ALA A 7 -20.32 40.50 -8.96
N ASN A 8 -19.54 40.20 -10.01
CA ASN A 8 -19.36 38.83 -10.50
C ASN A 8 -18.68 37.90 -9.46
N PHE A 9 -17.73 38.41 -8.66
CA PHE A 9 -17.08 37.61 -7.61
C PHE A 9 -18.05 37.17 -6.50
N ILE A 10 -19.04 38.01 -6.15
CA ILE A 10 -20.04 37.67 -5.13
C ILE A 10 -20.95 36.54 -5.63
N ILE A 11 -21.40 36.62 -6.89
CA ILE A 11 -22.29 35.63 -7.51
C ILE A 11 -21.59 34.28 -7.69
N ILE A 12 -20.32 34.28 -8.13
CA ILE A 12 -19.53 33.03 -8.25
C ILE A 12 -19.28 32.42 -6.87
N GLY A 13 -19.03 33.23 -5.85
CA GLY A 13 -18.85 32.78 -4.46
C GLY A 13 -20.08 32.07 -3.88
N THR A 14 -21.29 32.63 -4.04
CA THR A 14 -22.52 31.97 -3.55
C THR A 14 -22.85 30.69 -4.30
N LEU A 15 -22.63 30.63 -5.62
CA LEU A 15 -22.87 29.41 -6.41
C LEU A 15 -21.94 28.26 -5.99
N ALA A 16 -20.66 28.54 -5.72
CA ALA A 16 -19.71 27.54 -5.24
C ALA A 16 -20.11 26.96 -3.87
N ILE A 17 -20.55 27.81 -2.93
CA ILE A 17 -21.00 27.40 -1.60
C ILE A 17 -22.26 26.53 -1.68
N ILE A 18 -23.21 26.88 -2.56
CA ILE A 18 -24.44 26.09 -2.77
C ILE A 18 -24.11 24.70 -3.35
N SER A 19 -23.20 24.60 -4.33
CA SER A 19 -22.75 23.28 -4.84
C SER A 19 -22.09 22.42 -3.77
N LEU A 20 -21.26 23.01 -2.90
CA LEU A 20 -20.62 22.28 -1.78
C LEU A 20 -21.64 21.73 -0.78
N LEU A 21 -22.66 22.52 -0.41
CA LEU A 21 -23.74 22.10 0.49
C LEU A 21 -24.64 21.02 -0.13
N ILE A 22 -24.87 21.07 -1.45
CA ILE A 22 -25.59 20.01 -2.17
C ILE A 22 -24.76 18.73 -2.22
N LEU A 23 -23.45 18.82 -2.43
CA LEU A 23 -22.55 17.66 -2.42
C LEU A 23 -22.50 16.97 -1.05
N SER A 24 -22.40 17.72 0.05
CA SER A 24 -22.40 17.12 1.40
C SER A 24 -23.73 16.44 1.73
N TYR A 25 -24.86 17.08 1.38
CA TYR A 25 -26.20 16.50 1.65
C TYR A 25 -26.47 15.21 0.84
N ASN A 26 -25.91 15.07 -0.36
CA ASN A 26 -25.99 13.84 -1.15
C ASN A 26 -25.00 12.75 -0.70
N TYR A 27 -23.95 13.10 0.05
CA TYR A 27 -23.01 12.11 0.61
C TYR A 27 -23.62 11.35 1.80
N ASP A 28 -24.26 12.07 2.73
CA ASP A 28 -24.87 11.48 3.94
C ASP A 28 -26.15 10.67 3.68
N SER A 29 -26.73 10.76 2.46
CA SER A 29 -27.96 10.07 2.08
C SER A 29 -27.76 8.76 1.31
N LEU A 30 -26.50 8.32 1.10
CA LEU A 30 -26.20 7.01 0.52
C LEU A 30 -26.40 5.86 1.54
N PRO A 31 -27.23 4.84 1.23
CA PRO A 31 -27.48 3.73 2.16
C PRO A 31 -26.23 2.85 2.33
N ARG A 32 -25.67 2.81 3.55
CA ARG A 32 -24.54 1.93 3.91
C ARG A 32 -24.97 0.47 4.03
N THR A 33 -25.16 -0.19 2.90
CA THR A 33 -25.39 -1.64 2.84
C THR A 33 -24.13 -2.39 3.27
N LYS A 34 -24.06 -2.80 4.55
CA LYS A 34 -23.09 -3.81 4.99
C LYS A 34 -23.37 -5.11 4.22
N LEU A 35 -22.41 -5.61 3.44
CA LEU A 35 -22.46 -7.01 3.02
C LEU A 35 -22.35 -7.89 4.28
N SER A 36 -23.39 -8.66 4.58
CA SER A 36 -23.34 -9.69 5.62
C SER A 36 -22.63 -10.92 5.07
N LEU A 37 -21.56 -11.31 5.76
CA LEU A 37 -20.76 -12.50 5.44
C LEU A 37 -21.56 -13.81 5.59
N ASP A 38 -22.69 -13.76 6.30
CA ASP A 38 -23.57 -14.91 6.56
C ASP A 38 -24.29 -15.42 5.30
N SER A 39 -24.38 -14.58 4.27
CA SER A 39 -25.04 -14.87 2.99
C SER A 39 -24.35 -15.92 2.11
N LEU A 40 -23.10 -16.31 2.43
CA LEU A 40 -22.33 -17.27 1.64
C LEU A 40 -22.59 -18.74 2.04
N PRO A 41 -22.71 -19.66 1.05
CA PRO A 41 -23.05 -21.06 1.29
C PRO A 41 -21.99 -21.79 2.13
N SER A 42 -22.46 -22.70 2.98
CA SER A 42 -21.64 -23.39 4.00
C SER A 42 -20.52 -24.26 3.44
N SER A 43 -20.59 -24.67 2.17
CA SER A 43 -19.54 -25.43 1.48
C SER A 43 -18.22 -24.67 1.29
N LEU A 44 -18.22 -23.34 1.40
CA LEU A 44 -17.00 -22.51 1.33
C LEU A 44 -16.34 -22.27 2.71
N ARG A 45 -16.90 -22.80 3.81
CA ARG A 45 -16.48 -22.45 5.18
C ARG A 45 -15.31 -23.28 5.73
N SER A 46 -14.68 -24.14 4.92
CA SER A 46 -13.42 -24.77 5.29
C SER A 46 -12.25 -23.79 5.12
N LYS A 47 -11.84 -23.12 6.22
CA LYS A 47 -10.55 -22.41 6.25
C LYS A 47 -9.44 -23.38 5.79
N PRO A 48 -8.49 -22.97 4.94
CA PRO A 48 -7.39 -23.83 4.51
C PRO A 48 -6.57 -24.40 5.68
N LYS A 49 -5.99 -25.58 5.48
CA LYS A 49 -5.10 -26.22 6.47
C LYS A 49 -3.68 -25.66 6.35
N GLY A 50 -3.45 -24.52 6.98
CA GLY A 50 -2.14 -23.87 7.05
C GLY A 50 -2.26 -22.40 7.45
N PRO A 51 -1.14 -21.71 7.69
CA PRO A 51 -1.13 -20.26 7.87
C PRO A 51 -1.55 -19.57 6.55
N GLN A 52 -2.40 -18.56 6.65
CA GLN A 52 -2.88 -17.81 5.49
C GLN A 52 -1.93 -16.64 5.20
N TYR A 53 -1.19 -16.71 4.10
CA TYR A 53 -0.28 -15.64 3.65
C TYR A 53 -0.85 -14.86 2.48
N ALA A 54 -0.41 -13.61 2.31
CA ALA A 54 -0.64 -12.81 1.10
C ALA A 54 0.55 -11.91 0.78
N TYR A 55 0.77 -11.67 -0.52
CA TYR A 55 1.53 -10.52 -1.00
C TYR A 55 0.56 -9.34 -1.16
N ALA A 56 0.95 -8.10 -0.83
CA ALA A 56 0.05 -6.95 -0.98
C ALA A 56 0.78 -5.67 -1.45
N THR A 57 0.06 -4.82 -2.19
CA THR A 57 0.43 -3.43 -2.51
C THR A 57 -0.76 -2.50 -2.28
N PHE A 58 -0.48 -1.20 -2.17
CA PHE A 58 -1.48 -0.14 -2.24
C PHE A 58 -1.41 0.56 -3.61
N LEU A 59 -2.55 0.94 -4.18
CA LEU A 59 -2.64 1.72 -5.42
C LEU A 59 -3.67 2.82 -5.26
N SER A 60 -3.28 4.08 -5.52
CA SER A 60 -4.10 5.28 -5.34
C SER A 60 -3.99 6.22 -6.55
N SER A 61 -3.90 5.65 -7.76
CA SER A 61 -3.79 6.40 -9.01
C SER A 61 -5.07 7.16 -9.36
N ARG A 62 -4.89 8.30 -10.02
CA ARG A 62 -5.94 9.18 -10.54
C ARG A 62 -5.63 9.48 -12.01
N PRO A 63 -5.75 8.48 -12.91
CA PRO A 63 -5.29 8.58 -14.29
C PRO A 63 -6.06 9.65 -15.06
N GLU A 64 -5.35 10.58 -15.70
CA GLU A 64 -5.93 11.55 -16.63
C GLU A 64 -5.96 10.95 -18.06
N GLY A 65 -7.08 10.31 -18.41
CA GLY A 65 -7.28 9.70 -19.73
C GLY A 65 -7.03 8.19 -19.74
N ASN A 66 -6.00 7.74 -20.44
CA ASN A 66 -5.74 6.31 -20.63
C ASN A 66 -5.10 5.68 -19.38
N ILE A 67 -5.78 4.70 -18.77
CA ILE A 67 -5.33 4.04 -17.55
C ILE A 67 -4.00 3.28 -17.70
N THR A 68 -3.61 2.89 -18.92
CA THR A 68 -2.32 2.20 -19.17
C THR A 68 -1.13 3.14 -19.27
N GLU A 69 -1.35 4.45 -19.31
CA GLU A 69 -0.29 5.48 -19.34
C GLU A 69 0.08 5.99 -17.93
N ASP A 70 -0.76 5.71 -16.92
CA ASP A 70 -0.46 5.99 -15.50
C ASP A 70 0.66 5.06 -15.00
N SER A 71 1.77 5.67 -14.59
CA SER A 71 2.99 4.92 -14.25
C SER A 71 2.85 4.06 -12.99
N TYR A 72 1.96 4.41 -12.05
CA TYR A 72 1.72 3.59 -10.86
C TYR A 72 0.74 2.44 -11.14
N VAL A 73 -0.22 2.61 -12.06
CA VAL A 73 -1.00 1.49 -12.60
C VAL A 73 -0.08 0.52 -13.35
N LEU A 74 0.79 1.04 -14.22
CA LEU A 74 1.78 0.25 -14.94
C LEU A 74 2.72 -0.50 -13.98
N ALA A 75 3.21 0.17 -12.93
CA ALA A 75 4.05 -0.44 -11.90
C ALA A 75 3.31 -1.54 -11.10
N THR A 76 2.05 -1.34 -10.75
CA THR A 76 1.23 -2.37 -10.10
C THR A 76 1.00 -3.59 -11.00
N ARG A 77 0.82 -3.40 -12.33
CA ARG A 77 0.79 -4.51 -13.30
C ARG A 77 2.13 -5.24 -13.35
N VAL A 78 3.25 -4.49 -13.38
CA VAL A 78 4.61 -5.06 -13.39
C VAL A 78 4.89 -5.85 -12.10
N LEU A 79 4.44 -5.39 -10.94
CA LEU A 79 4.52 -6.13 -9.68
C LEU A 79 3.65 -7.40 -9.72
N ALA A 80 2.41 -7.33 -10.22
CA ALA A 80 1.55 -8.50 -10.41
C ALA A 80 2.20 -9.54 -11.34
N TYR A 81 2.76 -9.10 -12.47
CA TYR A 81 3.47 -9.97 -13.41
C TYR A 81 4.68 -10.65 -12.77
N GLN A 82 5.50 -9.91 -12.02
CA GLN A 82 6.66 -10.46 -11.33
C GLN A 82 6.27 -11.51 -10.27
N LEU A 83 5.18 -11.30 -9.54
CA LEU A 83 4.72 -12.21 -8.47
C LEU A 83 3.95 -13.43 -8.97
N LEU A 84 3.22 -13.33 -10.09
CA LEU A 84 2.27 -14.36 -10.53
C LEU A 84 2.72 -15.12 -11.79
N HIS A 85 3.42 -14.47 -12.72
CA HIS A 85 3.60 -14.98 -14.09
C HIS A 85 5.06 -15.11 -14.54
N HIS A 86 5.94 -14.17 -14.15
CA HIS A 86 7.34 -14.12 -14.60
C HIS A 86 8.13 -15.37 -14.16
N PRO A 87 8.84 -16.08 -15.08
CA PRO A 87 9.35 -17.43 -14.83
C PRO A 87 10.40 -17.57 -13.72
N VAL A 88 11.08 -16.49 -13.31
CA VAL A 88 12.16 -16.51 -12.30
C VAL A 88 11.69 -16.04 -10.91
N THR A 89 10.68 -15.18 -10.86
CA THR A 89 10.29 -14.46 -9.64
C THR A 89 8.93 -14.83 -9.09
N LYS A 90 8.08 -15.50 -9.89
CA LYS A 90 6.73 -15.85 -9.46
C LYS A 90 6.72 -16.73 -8.21
N THR A 91 5.63 -16.65 -7.46
CA THR A 91 5.36 -17.59 -6.37
C THR A 91 5.05 -18.98 -6.93
N THR A 92 5.51 -19.99 -6.21
CA THR A 92 5.17 -21.41 -6.36
C THR A 92 4.25 -21.89 -5.25
N LYS A 93 4.15 -21.12 -4.15
CA LYS A 93 3.17 -21.27 -3.07
C LYS A 93 1.81 -20.70 -3.54
N ASN A 94 0.70 -21.23 -3.03
CA ASN A 94 -0.65 -20.74 -3.36
C ASN A 94 -0.99 -19.47 -2.55
N ILE A 95 -0.30 -18.37 -2.85
CA ILE A 95 -0.38 -17.10 -2.12
C ILE A 95 -0.97 -16.03 -3.04
N PRO A 96 -2.10 -15.37 -2.70
CA PRO A 96 -2.67 -14.32 -3.52
C PRO A 96 -1.80 -13.05 -3.48
N PHE A 97 -1.89 -12.27 -4.57
CA PHE A 97 -1.43 -10.89 -4.61
C PHE A 97 -2.62 -9.95 -4.47
N LEU A 98 -2.63 -9.13 -3.42
CA LEU A 98 -3.69 -8.19 -3.09
C LEU A 98 -3.32 -6.78 -3.56
N VAL A 99 -4.25 -6.10 -4.22
CA VAL A 99 -4.11 -4.66 -4.52
C VAL A 99 -5.19 -3.93 -3.73
N ILE A 100 -4.78 -3.24 -2.67
CA ILE A 100 -5.70 -2.38 -1.92
C ILE A 100 -5.87 -1.05 -2.65
N VAL A 101 -7.12 -0.65 -2.85
CA VAL A 101 -7.50 0.58 -3.57
C VAL A 101 -8.51 1.42 -2.77
N PRO A 102 -8.36 2.76 -2.73
CA PRO A 102 -9.38 3.66 -2.20
C PRO A 102 -10.54 3.84 -3.22
N PRO A 103 -11.74 4.33 -2.79
CA PRO A 103 -12.96 4.32 -3.62
C PRO A 103 -12.98 5.35 -4.77
N HIS A 104 -11.83 5.95 -5.09
CA HIS A 104 -11.65 6.89 -6.19
C HIS A 104 -10.87 6.28 -7.37
N VAL A 105 -10.33 5.07 -7.22
CA VAL A 105 -9.70 4.34 -8.32
C VAL A 105 -10.80 3.86 -9.28
N PRO A 106 -10.69 4.11 -10.60
CA PRO A 106 -11.66 3.64 -11.58
C PRO A 106 -11.84 2.12 -11.59
N GLU A 107 -13.09 1.67 -11.73
CA GLU A 107 -13.44 0.24 -11.83
C GLU A 107 -12.72 -0.46 -13.00
N SER A 108 -12.40 0.25 -14.09
CA SER A 108 -11.61 -0.28 -15.19
C SER A 108 -10.18 -0.69 -14.81
N ILE A 109 -9.62 -0.14 -13.72
CA ILE A 109 -8.37 -0.62 -13.12
C ILE A 109 -8.63 -1.86 -12.25
N HIS A 110 -9.78 -1.94 -11.57
CA HIS A 110 -10.17 -3.14 -10.82
C HIS A 110 -10.34 -4.34 -11.77
N GLU A 111 -11.07 -4.16 -12.87
CA GLU A 111 -11.25 -5.14 -13.94
C GLU A 111 -9.91 -5.57 -14.55
N LEU A 112 -9.04 -4.60 -14.90
CA LEU A 112 -7.72 -4.87 -15.49
C LEU A 112 -6.83 -5.69 -14.56
N LEU A 113 -6.65 -5.26 -13.30
CA LEU A 113 -5.79 -5.97 -12.36
C LEU A 113 -6.37 -7.35 -11.97
N THR A 114 -7.70 -7.48 -11.92
CA THR A 114 -8.36 -8.78 -11.70
C THR A 114 -8.20 -9.72 -12.91
N LYS A 115 -8.31 -9.22 -14.15
CA LYS A 115 -7.97 -9.99 -15.37
C LYS A 115 -6.51 -10.46 -15.35
N GLU A 116 -5.61 -9.63 -14.83
CA GLU A 116 -4.19 -9.95 -14.70
C GLU A 116 -3.85 -10.88 -13.51
N GLY A 117 -4.85 -11.22 -12.67
CA GLY A 117 -4.76 -12.23 -11.62
C GLY A 117 -4.54 -11.71 -10.20
N ALA A 118 -4.56 -10.39 -9.99
CA ALA A 118 -4.57 -9.81 -8.67
C ALA A 118 -5.96 -9.90 -8.01
N THR A 119 -6.00 -9.90 -6.69
CA THR A 119 -7.23 -9.72 -5.90
C THR A 119 -7.35 -8.26 -5.51
N VAL A 120 -8.24 -7.51 -6.16
CA VAL A 120 -8.45 -6.09 -5.87
C VAL A 120 -9.40 -5.94 -4.67
N ILE A 121 -8.98 -5.18 -3.66
CA ILE A 121 -9.74 -4.95 -2.43
C ILE A 121 -9.99 -3.46 -2.26
N GLN A 122 -11.23 -3.01 -2.55
CA GLN A 122 -11.61 -1.62 -2.30
C GLN A 122 -11.86 -1.38 -0.81
N VAL A 123 -11.10 -0.45 -0.23
CA VAL A 123 -11.22 -0.03 1.17
C VAL A 123 -11.72 1.41 1.27
N GLN A 124 -12.28 1.79 2.41
CA GLN A 124 -12.64 3.19 2.66
C GLN A 124 -11.38 4.01 2.99
N ASN A 125 -11.31 5.25 2.50
CA ASN A 125 -10.22 6.17 2.84
C ASN A 125 -9.96 6.20 4.35
N LEU A 126 -8.70 6.31 4.76
CA LEU A 126 -8.35 6.67 6.13
C LEU A 126 -7.86 8.11 6.15
N VAL A 127 -8.68 8.98 6.74
CA VAL A 127 -8.36 10.39 6.98
C VAL A 127 -8.41 10.65 8.48
N PRO A 128 -7.54 11.52 9.03
CA PRO A 128 -7.71 12.03 10.39
C PRO A 128 -9.05 12.78 10.54
N ALA A 129 -9.61 12.74 11.74
CA ALA A 129 -10.81 13.48 12.11
C ALA A 129 -10.51 14.82 12.81
N THR A 130 -9.34 14.97 13.46
CA THR A 130 -8.99 16.16 14.26
C THR A 130 -8.22 17.24 13.51
N TRP A 131 -7.60 16.92 12.36
CA TRP A 131 -6.76 17.85 11.61
C TRP A 131 -6.87 17.68 10.09
N GLU A 132 -6.81 18.78 9.36
CA GLU A 132 -6.66 18.76 7.89
C GLU A 132 -5.16 18.77 7.51
N PRO A 133 -4.69 17.82 6.68
CA PRO A 133 -3.36 17.91 6.09
C PRO A 133 -3.24 19.14 5.20
N SER A 134 -2.12 19.87 5.31
CA SER A 134 -1.85 21.06 4.49
C SER A 134 -1.93 20.73 2.99
N PRO A 135 -2.16 21.70 2.08
CA PRO A 135 -2.31 21.42 0.65
C PRO A 135 -1.14 20.66 -0.01
N GLY A 136 0.07 20.72 0.56
CA GLY A 136 1.21 19.89 0.14
C GLY A 136 1.13 18.44 0.63
N MET A 137 0.55 18.20 1.81
CA MET A 137 0.28 16.87 2.37
C MET A 137 -1.04 16.26 1.85
N ALA A 138 -1.99 17.06 1.34
CA ALA A 138 -3.28 16.60 0.85
C ALA A 138 -3.20 15.61 -0.34
N ARG A 139 -2.10 15.60 -1.12
CA ARG A 139 -1.82 14.57 -2.14
C ARG A 139 -1.41 13.22 -1.56
N TRP A 140 -1.03 13.18 -0.30
CA TRP A 140 -0.48 12.01 0.39
C TRP A 140 -1.40 11.50 1.51
N ILE A 141 -2.53 12.17 1.77
CA ILE A 141 -3.54 11.72 2.74
C ILE A 141 -4.03 10.30 2.42
N ASP A 142 -4.15 9.98 1.12
CA ASP A 142 -4.52 8.65 0.65
C ASP A 142 -3.52 7.57 1.13
N GLN A 143 -2.25 7.89 1.38
CA GLN A 143 -1.24 6.93 1.87
C GLN A 143 -1.54 6.43 3.29
N PHE A 144 -2.27 7.17 4.13
CA PHE A 144 -2.74 6.60 5.41
C PHE A 144 -3.78 5.49 5.19
N THR A 145 -4.46 5.45 4.04
CA THR A 145 -5.39 4.37 3.66
C THR A 145 -4.66 3.03 3.49
N LYS A 146 -3.34 3.02 3.24
CA LYS A 146 -2.48 1.82 3.30
C LYS A 146 -2.61 1.08 4.64
N LEU A 147 -2.85 1.78 5.75
CA LEU A 147 -3.05 1.16 7.08
C LEU A 147 -4.31 0.27 7.17
N ARG A 148 -5.25 0.37 6.21
CA ARG A 148 -6.39 -0.57 6.05
C ARG A 148 -5.97 -2.02 5.87
N LEU A 149 -4.74 -2.26 5.41
CA LEU A 149 -4.10 -3.59 5.36
C LEU A 149 -4.20 -4.36 6.69
N PHE A 150 -4.24 -3.67 7.83
CA PHE A 150 -4.32 -4.29 9.15
C PHE A 150 -5.75 -4.76 9.52
N GLU A 151 -6.78 -4.39 8.76
CA GLU A 151 -8.15 -4.92 8.92
C GLU A 151 -8.32 -6.33 8.29
N LEU A 152 -7.38 -6.78 7.44
CA LEU A 152 -7.43 -8.07 6.72
C LEU A 152 -7.10 -9.30 7.59
N THR A 153 -7.84 -9.48 8.68
CA THR A 153 -7.63 -10.50 9.72
C THR A 153 -7.92 -11.94 9.28
N GLU A 154 -8.28 -12.18 8.01
CA GLU A 154 -8.32 -13.51 7.40
C GLU A 154 -6.92 -14.06 7.05
N TYR A 155 -5.87 -13.22 7.03
CA TYR A 155 -4.47 -13.61 6.84
C TYR A 155 -3.66 -13.59 8.15
N ASP A 156 -2.76 -14.56 8.31
CA ASP A 156 -1.87 -14.67 9.47
C ASP A 156 -0.61 -13.82 9.35
N ARG A 157 -0.14 -13.58 8.12
CA ARG A 157 0.91 -12.63 7.74
C ARG A 157 0.63 -12.07 6.34
N ILE A 158 1.00 -10.81 6.13
CA ILE A 158 1.04 -10.18 4.80
C ILE A 158 2.43 -9.59 4.59
N LEU A 159 3.01 -9.79 3.40
CA LEU A 159 4.18 -9.06 2.91
C LEU A 159 3.67 -7.88 2.11
N TYR A 160 3.83 -6.69 2.66
CA TYR A 160 3.58 -5.45 1.94
C TYR A 160 4.79 -5.07 1.08
N MET A 161 4.51 -4.65 -0.14
CA MET A 161 5.43 -4.06 -1.11
C MET A 161 4.77 -2.80 -1.70
N ASP A 162 5.49 -1.67 -1.78
CA ASP A 162 5.11 -0.57 -2.67
C ASP A 162 5.24 -1.04 -4.14
N ASN A 163 4.58 -0.37 -5.09
CA ASN A 163 4.49 -0.86 -6.48
C ASN A 163 5.74 -0.55 -7.34
N ASP A 164 6.65 0.31 -6.87
CA ASP A 164 7.98 0.61 -7.44
C ASP A 164 9.05 -0.44 -7.07
N MET A 165 8.66 -1.72 -7.08
CA MET A 165 9.52 -2.87 -6.75
C MET A 165 9.93 -3.69 -7.98
N LEU A 166 11.24 -3.74 -8.23
CA LEU A 166 11.86 -4.66 -9.19
C LEU A 166 12.32 -5.92 -8.45
N ILE A 167 11.61 -7.03 -8.65
CA ILE A 167 11.88 -8.34 -8.03
C ILE A 167 12.92 -9.10 -8.88
N THR A 168 13.91 -9.70 -8.23
CA THR A 168 15.09 -10.33 -8.87
C THR A 168 15.07 -11.86 -8.81
N ARG A 169 14.44 -12.41 -7.76
CA ARG A 169 14.27 -13.85 -7.47
C ARG A 169 12.95 -14.07 -6.73
N SER A 170 12.44 -15.30 -6.70
CA SER A 170 11.21 -15.60 -5.97
C SER A 170 11.28 -15.22 -4.48
N LEU A 171 10.20 -14.62 -3.99
CA LEU A 171 10.04 -14.21 -2.60
C LEU A 171 9.57 -15.35 -1.68
N ASP A 172 9.21 -16.51 -2.24
CA ASP A 172 8.67 -17.64 -1.48
C ASP A 172 9.45 -18.05 -0.20
N PRO A 173 10.80 -17.98 -0.13
CA PRO A 173 11.51 -18.36 1.10
C PRO A 173 11.36 -17.35 2.25
N ILE A 174 10.83 -16.14 2.02
CA ILE A 174 10.70 -15.12 3.08
C ILE A 174 9.74 -15.55 4.19
N TRP A 175 8.77 -16.39 3.85
CA TRP A 175 7.78 -16.96 4.77
C TRP A 175 8.38 -17.95 5.76
N ASP A 176 9.59 -18.44 5.47
CA ASP A 176 10.29 -19.47 6.23
C ASP A 176 11.44 -18.89 7.10
N GLU A 177 11.61 -17.56 7.12
CA GLU A 177 12.62 -16.83 7.92
C GLU A 177 12.23 -16.75 9.42
N GLU A 178 13.21 -16.70 10.33
CA GLU A 178 12.99 -16.69 11.80
C GLU A 178 12.29 -15.42 12.30
N GLU A 179 12.55 -14.27 11.66
CA GLU A 179 11.89 -12.99 11.94
C GLU A 179 10.39 -13.02 11.62
N VAL A 180 9.98 -13.82 10.63
CA VAL A 180 8.62 -13.89 10.10
C VAL A 180 7.78 -14.96 10.79
N THR A 181 8.42 -16.12 11.05
CA THR A 181 7.79 -17.30 11.64
C THR A 181 7.60 -17.20 13.15
N LEU A 182 8.55 -16.61 13.88
CA LEU A 182 8.40 -16.43 15.34
C LEU A 182 7.22 -15.52 15.68
N GLU A 183 6.60 -15.76 16.83
CA GLU A 183 5.62 -14.82 17.37
C GLU A 183 6.30 -13.59 17.99
N ARG A 184 5.77 -12.45 17.57
CA ARG A 184 6.27 -11.08 17.76
C ARG A 184 5.06 -10.22 18.19
N VAL A 185 5.28 -9.17 18.98
CA VAL A 185 4.37 -8.65 20.01
C VAL A 185 4.87 -7.26 20.57
N THR A 186 4.36 -6.64 21.68
CA THR A 186 4.75 -5.25 22.13
C THR A 186 5.06 -5.01 23.65
N LYS A 187 6.19 -4.40 24.06
CA LYS A 187 6.65 -4.28 25.48
C LYS A 187 5.59 -3.64 26.39
N ASN A 188 5.64 -3.93 27.69
CA ASN A 188 4.73 -3.31 28.67
C ASN A 188 5.45 -2.29 29.57
N SER A 189 6.24 -1.37 28.99
CA SER A 189 6.83 -0.26 29.75
C SER A 189 5.81 0.86 29.88
N THR A 190 5.42 1.20 31.12
CA THR A 190 4.51 2.31 31.42
C THR A 190 5.11 3.68 31.08
N GLU A 191 6.43 3.80 31.10
CA GLU A 191 7.17 5.02 30.73
C GLU A 191 7.08 5.35 29.22
N HIS A 192 6.54 4.43 28.41
CA HIS A 192 6.40 4.58 26.95
C HIS A 192 4.94 4.46 26.47
N ILE A 193 3.99 4.49 27.43
CA ILE A 193 2.56 4.61 27.17
C ILE A 193 2.19 6.09 27.22
N GLN A 194 1.57 6.58 26.15
CA GLN A 194 0.85 7.87 26.19
C GLN A 194 -0.60 7.59 26.60
N PRO A 195 -1.22 8.43 27.46
CA PRO A 195 -2.54 8.16 28.04
C PRO A 195 -3.71 8.33 27.07
N ASP A 196 -3.44 8.81 25.85
CA ASP A 196 -4.38 9.11 24.77
C ASP A 196 -4.20 8.20 23.54
N GLU A 197 -3.44 7.12 23.68
CA GLU A 197 -3.25 6.06 22.69
C GLU A 197 -4.05 4.80 23.05
N GLY A 198 -4.55 4.07 22.05
CA GLY A 198 -5.33 2.83 22.25
C GLY A 198 -4.57 1.64 22.85
N GLU A 199 -5.32 0.57 23.15
CA GLU A 199 -4.81 -0.73 23.65
C GLU A 199 -3.89 -1.45 22.64
N ARG A 200 -3.03 -2.37 23.11
CA ARG A 200 -1.84 -2.88 22.37
C ARG A 200 -1.46 -4.34 22.75
N PRO A 201 -0.79 -5.13 21.88
CA PRO A 201 -0.22 -6.47 22.18
C PRO A 201 1.09 -6.51 23.09
N ALA A 202 1.82 -7.66 23.29
CA ALA A 202 2.77 -7.92 24.45
C ALA A 202 4.23 -8.61 24.26
N LYS A 203 5.40 -7.91 24.03
CA LYS A 203 6.90 -8.24 23.79
C LYS A 203 7.75 -7.45 22.68
N ILE A 204 8.75 -8.02 21.96
CA ILE A 204 9.79 -7.49 20.95
C ILE A 204 10.90 -6.45 21.36
N SER A 205 12.12 -6.64 20.78
CA SER A 205 13.21 -5.66 20.43
C SER A 205 13.90 -6.08 19.07
N GLN A 206 14.69 -5.33 18.24
CA GLN A 206 15.48 -4.06 18.32
C GLN A 206 15.60 -3.21 17.00
N HIS A 207 15.94 -1.90 17.15
CA HIS A 207 16.56 -0.89 16.25
C HIS A 207 16.63 -1.00 14.69
N SER A 208 15.90 -0.10 13.98
CA SER A 208 16.45 1.03 13.17
C SER A 208 15.28 1.92 12.68
N ARG A 209 15.39 2.71 11.58
CA ARG A 209 14.21 3.36 10.95
C ARG A 209 13.55 2.39 9.95
N LEU A 210 12.25 2.18 10.07
CA LEU A 210 11.47 1.32 9.19
C LEU A 210 11.26 2.02 7.82
N ASN A 211 11.47 1.30 6.72
CA ASN A 211 11.04 1.73 5.40
C ASN A 211 9.59 1.28 5.18
N GLY A 212 8.71 2.21 4.77
CA GLY A 212 7.28 1.92 4.60
C GLY A 212 6.94 1.08 3.36
N GLY A 213 7.91 0.78 2.50
CA GLY A 213 7.69 0.12 1.21
C GLY A 213 7.97 -1.37 1.17
N PHE A 214 8.66 -1.96 2.16
CA PHE A 214 8.84 -3.41 2.23
C PHE A 214 8.82 -3.88 3.68
N PHE A 215 7.72 -4.51 4.11
CA PHE A 215 7.58 -5.01 5.49
C PHE A 215 6.59 -6.17 5.59
N ILE A 216 6.83 -7.07 6.55
CA ILE A 216 5.91 -8.15 6.91
C ILE A 216 5.24 -7.82 8.24
N PHE A 217 3.93 -8.04 8.32
CA PHE A 217 3.12 -7.81 9.51
C PHE A 217 2.04 -8.88 9.65
N ARG A 218 1.46 -8.98 10.85
CA ARG A 218 0.20 -9.69 11.10
C ARG A 218 -0.93 -8.65 11.09
N PRO A 219 -1.97 -8.79 10.25
CA PRO A 219 -3.19 -7.99 10.37
C PRO A 219 -3.85 -8.18 11.73
N ASP A 220 -4.25 -7.09 12.36
CA ASP A 220 -4.81 -7.06 13.72
C ASP A 220 -5.64 -5.78 13.93
N GLU A 221 -6.90 -5.95 14.34
CA GLU A 221 -7.85 -4.84 14.46
C GLU A 221 -7.53 -3.91 15.64
N ALA A 222 -6.92 -4.40 16.73
CA ALA A 222 -6.49 -3.56 17.83
C ALA A 222 -5.30 -2.69 17.41
N LEU A 223 -4.33 -3.26 16.69
CA LEU A 223 -3.20 -2.54 16.11
C LEU A 223 -3.65 -1.48 15.08
N PHE A 224 -4.64 -1.80 14.24
CA PHE A 224 -5.26 -0.82 13.33
C PHE A 224 -5.91 0.35 14.10
N ASN A 225 -6.68 0.06 15.14
CA ASN A 225 -7.29 1.10 15.98
C ASN A 225 -6.26 1.90 16.79
N TYR A 226 -5.14 1.30 17.19
CA TYR A 226 -3.99 2.02 17.73
C TYR A 226 -3.42 3.02 16.71
N TYR A 227 -3.16 2.61 15.47
CA TYR A 227 -2.65 3.53 14.44
C TYR A 227 -3.62 4.69 14.19
N LYS A 228 -4.92 4.44 14.18
CA LYS A 228 -5.94 5.50 14.12
C LYS A 228 -5.81 6.48 15.29
N SER A 229 -5.64 6.00 16.53
CA SER A 229 -5.42 6.89 17.68
C SER A 229 -4.16 7.75 17.53
N VAL A 230 -3.06 7.22 16.97
CA VAL A 230 -1.83 7.98 16.69
C VAL A 230 -2.03 9.00 15.57
N LEU A 231 -2.79 8.65 14.52
CA LEU A 231 -3.05 9.49 13.35
C LEU A 231 -3.67 10.84 13.73
N GLU A 232 -4.58 10.86 14.70
CA GLU A 232 -5.22 12.09 15.21
C GLU A 232 -4.25 13.08 15.89
N PHE A 233 -3.00 12.67 16.16
CA PHE A 233 -1.95 13.54 16.71
C PHE A 233 -0.88 13.98 15.69
N GLY A 234 -1.14 13.78 14.39
CA GLY A 234 -0.23 14.22 13.32
C GLY A 234 0.04 15.73 13.33
N GLN A 235 -0.99 16.56 13.45
CA GLN A 235 -0.82 18.02 13.56
C GLN A 235 -0.10 18.45 14.85
N ALA A 236 -0.20 17.65 15.92
CA ALA A 236 0.53 17.89 17.17
C ALA A 236 2.02 17.48 17.09
N GLY A 237 2.49 16.99 15.94
CA GLY A 237 3.88 16.58 15.73
C GLY A 237 4.27 15.29 16.47
N ARG A 238 3.30 14.43 16.85
CA ARG A 238 3.59 13.15 17.53
C ARG A 238 4.44 12.23 16.66
N PHE A 239 4.24 12.28 15.35
CA PHE A 239 5.04 11.58 14.36
C PHE A 239 5.39 12.52 13.20
N ASP A 240 6.37 12.14 12.37
CA ASP A 240 6.75 12.90 11.18
C ASP A 240 5.70 12.72 10.07
N ALA A 241 4.67 13.58 10.08
CA ALA A 241 3.62 13.58 9.06
C ALA A 241 4.15 13.91 7.64
N GLY A 242 5.35 14.50 7.51
CA GLY A 242 6.03 14.66 6.23
C GLY A 242 6.55 13.33 5.65
N MET A 243 6.75 12.33 6.51
CA MET A 243 6.97 10.93 6.14
C MET A 243 5.68 10.08 6.10
N MET A 244 4.49 10.70 6.12
CA MET A 244 3.21 10.03 5.87
C MET A 244 2.93 8.85 6.84
N GLU A 245 2.40 7.73 6.35
CA GLU A 245 2.18 6.50 7.10
C GLU A 245 3.50 5.86 7.54
N MET A 246 4.59 5.98 6.76
CA MET A 246 5.92 5.56 7.18
C MET A 246 6.39 6.33 8.43
N GLY A 247 6.03 7.61 8.55
CA GLY A 247 6.28 8.42 9.74
C GLY A 247 5.51 7.91 10.96
N LEU A 248 4.22 7.58 10.78
CA LEU A 248 3.37 6.98 11.80
C LEU A 248 3.88 5.59 12.23
N LEU A 249 4.27 4.73 11.29
CA LEU A 249 4.85 3.43 11.55
C LEU A 249 6.21 3.55 12.26
N ASN A 250 7.07 4.49 11.87
CA ASN A 250 8.32 4.77 12.60
C ASN A 250 8.06 5.28 14.03
N TYR A 251 6.96 6.00 14.28
CA TYR A 251 6.56 6.35 15.65
C TYR A 251 6.07 5.13 16.42
N ALA A 252 5.07 4.41 15.89
CA ALA A 252 4.48 3.24 16.55
C ALA A 252 5.55 2.19 16.88
N HIS A 253 6.38 1.87 15.89
CA HIS A 253 7.41 0.85 15.98
C HIS A 253 8.81 1.39 16.35
N ARG A 254 8.90 2.61 16.89
CA ARG A 254 10.15 3.20 17.40
C ARG A 254 10.82 2.25 18.39
N PHE A 255 12.14 2.15 18.38
CA PHE A 255 12.82 1.14 19.20
C PHE A 255 12.60 1.31 20.71
N GLU A 256 12.69 2.54 21.24
CA GLU A 256 12.40 2.81 22.65
C GLU A 256 10.91 2.64 22.97
N GLY A 257 10.06 2.50 21.95
CA GLY A 257 8.63 2.27 22.12
C GLY A 257 8.32 0.85 22.58
N ASN A 258 7.02 0.63 22.77
CA ASN A 258 6.49 -0.67 23.11
C ASN A 258 6.37 -1.58 21.87
N MET A 259 6.25 -1.06 20.63
CA MET A 259 6.06 -1.88 19.43
C MET A 259 7.30 -2.09 18.50
N PRO A 260 8.56 -2.28 18.94
CA PRO A 260 9.70 -2.30 18.01
C PRO A 260 9.52 -3.28 16.86
N TRP A 261 9.81 -2.82 15.65
CA TRP A 261 9.99 -3.70 14.51
C TRP A 261 11.33 -4.46 14.61
N VAL A 262 11.53 -5.43 13.72
CA VAL A 262 12.74 -6.26 13.63
C VAL A 262 13.26 -6.20 12.21
N PRO A 263 14.56 -5.94 11.97
CA PRO A 263 15.11 -5.99 10.63
C PRO A 263 15.14 -7.43 10.09
N LEU A 264 14.62 -7.60 8.87
CA LEU A 264 15.02 -8.71 8.00
C LEU A 264 16.51 -8.57 7.64
N GLU A 265 17.17 -9.68 7.27
CA GLU A 265 18.59 -9.71 6.91
C GLU A 265 18.95 -8.61 5.86
N PRO A 266 19.81 -7.63 6.21
CA PRO A 266 20.04 -6.45 5.37
C PRO A 266 20.60 -6.79 3.98
N GLY A 267 19.93 -6.30 2.93
CA GLY A 267 20.34 -6.51 1.53
C GLY A 267 20.03 -7.90 0.97
N LYS A 268 19.49 -8.85 1.76
CA LYS A 268 18.98 -10.13 1.23
C LYS A 268 17.60 -9.98 0.60
N TRP A 269 16.72 -9.21 1.24
CA TRP A 269 15.30 -9.12 0.86
C TRP A 269 14.97 -7.87 0.06
N SER A 270 15.21 -6.67 0.58
CA SER A 270 14.95 -5.43 -0.17
C SER A 270 16.06 -4.39 0.01
N SER A 271 16.41 -3.68 -1.06
CA SER A 271 17.36 -2.57 -1.08
C SER A 271 16.72 -1.30 -1.63
N ASN A 272 16.69 -0.24 -0.82
CA ASN A 272 16.19 1.09 -1.18
C ASN A 272 17.30 1.94 -1.83
N TRP A 273 16.97 2.72 -2.87
CA TRP A 273 17.95 3.46 -3.70
C TRP A 273 19.10 2.54 -4.19
N PRO A 274 18.77 1.43 -4.86
CA PRO A 274 19.66 0.32 -5.12
C PRO A 274 20.71 0.65 -6.19
N SER A 275 21.87 0.04 -6.04
CA SER A 275 22.87 -0.07 -7.12
C SER A 275 22.80 -1.44 -7.77
N TYR A 276 23.41 -1.62 -8.94
CA TYR A 276 23.53 -2.96 -9.54
C TYR A 276 24.31 -3.95 -8.63
N ARG A 277 25.12 -3.47 -7.68
CA ARG A 277 25.82 -4.34 -6.72
C ARG A 277 24.88 -5.02 -5.74
N ASP A 278 23.72 -4.45 -5.49
CA ASP A 278 22.69 -5.03 -4.62
C ASP A 278 22.01 -6.22 -5.33
N PHE A 279 21.77 -6.08 -6.65
CA PHE A 279 21.40 -7.19 -7.52
C PHE A 279 22.50 -8.27 -7.59
N GLU A 280 23.76 -7.91 -7.82
CA GLU A 280 24.90 -8.85 -7.84
C GLU A 280 25.09 -9.60 -6.50
N ARG A 281 24.58 -9.06 -5.39
CA ARG A 281 24.57 -9.68 -4.06
C ARG A 281 23.32 -10.51 -3.75
N GLY A 282 22.33 -10.54 -4.64
CA GLY A 282 21.13 -11.36 -4.49
C GLY A 282 19.96 -10.73 -3.73
N ALA A 283 19.93 -9.40 -3.60
CA ALA A 283 18.79 -8.67 -3.02
C ALA A 283 17.49 -9.00 -3.78
N ALA A 284 16.48 -9.52 -3.08
CA ALA A 284 15.30 -10.11 -3.72
C ALA A 284 14.38 -9.09 -4.40
N SER A 285 14.28 -7.88 -3.86
CA SER A 285 13.62 -6.73 -4.46
C SER A 285 14.51 -5.48 -4.38
N LEU A 286 14.32 -4.60 -5.36
CA LEU A 286 15.06 -3.36 -5.54
C LEU A 286 14.02 -2.23 -5.62
N HIS A 287 14.14 -1.22 -4.76
CA HIS A 287 13.10 -0.21 -4.53
C HIS A 287 13.57 1.18 -4.94
N ASP A 288 13.10 1.62 -6.13
CA ASP A 288 13.27 2.98 -6.67
C ASP A 288 12.28 3.15 -7.85
N LYS A 289 11.98 4.39 -8.25
CA LYS A 289 11.05 4.66 -9.37
C LYS A 289 11.80 4.56 -10.68
N PHE A 290 12.03 3.33 -11.14
CA PHE A 290 12.83 2.99 -12.33
C PHE A 290 12.36 3.68 -13.63
N TRP A 291 11.11 4.15 -13.67
CA TRP A 291 10.55 4.91 -14.79
C TRP A 291 10.68 6.44 -14.66
N ASP A 292 10.96 6.99 -13.49
CA ASP A 292 10.86 8.42 -13.21
C ASP A 292 12.09 9.19 -13.74
N PRO A 293 11.91 10.14 -14.69
CA PRO A 293 13.01 10.96 -15.20
C PRO A 293 13.68 11.85 -14.13
N ALA A 294 13.04 12.11 -12.98
CA ALA A 294 13.66 12.85 -11.88
C ALA A 294 14.87 12.10 -11.28
N ASN A 295 14.87 10.76 -11.35
CA ASN A 295 15.84 9.90 -10.67
C ASN A 295 17.15 9.74 -11.47
N ILE A 296 17.22 10.42 -12.63
CA ILE A 296 18.32 10.50 -13.62
C ILE A 296 19.72 10.65 -13.02
N ASN A 297 19.85 11.29 -11.85
CA ASN A 297 21.14 11.65 -11.25
C ASN A 297 21.72 10.59 -10.28
N TRP A 298 20.93 9.60 -9.85
CA TRP A 298 21.38 8.58 -8.89
C TRP A 298 21.08 7.14 -9.31
N ILE A 299 20.01 6.90 -10.06
CA ILE A 299 19.53 5.54 -10.34
C ILE A 299 20.45 4.78 -11.30
N ASP A 300 20.79 3.53 -10.96
CA ASP A 300 21.68 2.71 -11.80
C ASP A 300 20.98 2.32 -13.11
N ARG A 301 21.59 2.67 -14.25
CA ARG A 301 20.99 2.48 -15.58
C ARG A 301 20.72 1.02 -15.92
N ARG A 302 21.51 0.10 -15.37
CA ARG A 302 21.28 -1.34 -15.57
C ARG A 302 19.99 -1.80 -14.89
N LEU A 303 19.62 -1.19 -13.76
CA LEU A 303 18.35 -1.49 -13.09
C LEU A 303 17.16 -0.87 -13.81
N VAL A 304 17.32 0.33 -14.39
CA VAL A 304 16.33 0.93 -15.30
C VAL A 304 16.11 0.07 -16.55
N GLU A 305 17.19 -0.43 -17.17
CA GLU A 305 17.12 -1.38 -18.29
C GLU A 305 16.48 -2.72 -17.91
N MET A 306 16.69 -3.20 -16.67
CA MET A 306 16.01 -4.39 -16.14
C MET A 306 14.52 -4.15 -15.94
N TRP A 307 14.11 -3.00 -15.38
CA TRP A 307 12.69 -2.64 -15.24
C TRP A 307 11.96 -2.63 -16.59
N TRP A 308 12.49 -1.93 -17.60
CA TRP A 308 11.88 -1.88 -18.93
C TRP A 308 11.89 -3.25 -19.63
N ARG A 309 12.86 -4.12 -19.34
CA ARG A 309 12.85 -5.51 -19.81
C ARG A 309 11.70 -6.32 -19.19
N VAL A 310 11.47 -6.20 -17.89
CA VAL A 310 10.37 -6.88 -17.19
C VAL A 310 9.01 -6.35 -17.64
N GLN A 311 8.87 -5.02 -17.83
CA GLN A 311 7.65 -4.44 -18.38
C GLN A 311 7.39 -4.90 -19.82
N GLY A 312 8.41 -4.96 -20.69
CA GLY A 312 8.26 -5.52 -22.03
C GLY A 312 7.89 -7.02 -22.06
N GLN A 313 8.42 -7.80 -21.12
CA GLN A 313 8.03 -9.21 -20.94
C GLN A 313 6.58 -9.36 -20.48
N MET A 314 6.09 -8.46 -19.62
CA MET A 314 4.69 -8.42 -19.18
C MET A 314 3.74 -8.14 -20.34
N GLU A 315 3.96 -7.09 -21.14
CA GLU A 315 3.04 -6.78 -22.24
C GLU A 315 3.06 -7.89 -23.30
N GLY A 316 4.23 -8.48 -23.57
CA GLY A 316 4.34 -9.64 -24.47
C GLY A 316 3.58 -10.87 -23.96
N PHE A 317 3.56 -11.10 -22.64
CA PHE A 317 2.78 -12.17 -22.02
C PHE A 317 1.27 -11.94 -22.14
N TRP A 318 0.79 -10.71 -21.88
CA TRP A 318 -0.63 -10.38 -22.00
C TRP A 318 -1.11 -10.34 -23.44
N GLN A 319 -0.31 -9.80 -24.37
CA GLN A 319 -0.59 -9.83 -25.80
C GLN A 319 -0.69 -11.28 -26.34
N ALA A 320 0.21 -12.16 -25.92
CA ALA A 320 0.14 -13.58 -26.29
C ALA A 320 -1.14 -14.25 -25.74
N LYS A 321 -1.54 -13.93 -24.50
CA LYS A 321 -2.79 -14.41 -23.91
C LYS A 321 -4.02 -13.94 -24.67
N ASP A 322 -4.15 -12.65 -24.94
CA ASP A 322 -5.32 -12.10 -25.62
C ASP A 322 -5.41 -12.60 -27.07
N ASN A 323 -4.29 -12.73 -27.79
CA ASN A 323 -4.26 -13.39 -29.10
C ASN A 323 -4.75 -14.86 -29.03
N SER A 324 -4.33 -15.61 -28.00
CA SER A 324 -4.75 -17.02 -27.83
C SER A 324 -6.25 -17.18 -27.51
N ILE A 325 -6.87 -16.17 -26.87
CA ILE A 325 -8.31 -16.13 -26.62
C ILE A 325 -9.09 -15.81 -27.90
N LEU A 326 -8.48 -15.04 -28.82
CA LEU A 326 -9.06 -14.69 -30.12
C LEU A 326 -8.85 -15.75 -31.21
N GLY A 327 -8.03 -16.78 -30.96
CA GLY A 327 -7.86 -17.94 -31.84
C GLY A 327 -6.96 -17.71 -33.06
N PHE A 328 -5.96 -16.83 -32.94
CA PHE A 328 -4.93 -16.57 -33.95
C PHE A 328 -3.70 -17.48 -33.81
#